data_AF-A0A2E5XJ55-F1
#
_entry.id   AF-A0A2E5XJ55-F1
#
_cell.length_a   1.000
_cell.length_b   1.000
_cell.length_c   1.000
_cell.angle_alpha   90.00
_cell.angle_beta   90.00
_cell.angle_gamma   90.00
#
_symmetry.space_group_name_H-M   'P 1'
#
loop_
_entity.id
_entity.type
_entity.pdbx_description
1 polymer ?
#
loop_
_entity_poly.entity_id
_entity_poly.type
_entity_poly.pdbx_seq_one_letter_code
_entity_poly.pdbx_strand_id
1 'polypeptide(L)'
;MPLGLHGATLVLADEDFDNAPESGNGLNGGNANVSLTTTAGDPTDSGRGNVGSADISPGSRWGEVRAQTEDITIPVESVPGSDTFTVSLDVYIPSDTTYDETDRLGIILRWNASNTNNNQVFRFWDSFAPDTWETISLTGTLPENGGDGAPLSSVVPIISFDDNPSDAAEGVAAYIDNLRLEVSTADDDPNLAAPTALTFGEIIEGDDDVTAILQVRNSGTNNTLTISSGNLSGADSSSFSFPDDTFPLDILPGASEEVSVTFSPADGPRSYAATLEIASNDQNDPAFE
;
A
#
# COMPACT_ATOMS: atom_id res chain seq x y z
N MET A 1 -15.54 -12.16 11.35
CA MET A 1 -14.72 -12.88 10.36
C MET A 1 -13.97 -11.79 9.60
N PRO A 2 -12.69 -11.51 9.90
CA PRO A 2 -11.89 -10.84 8.89
C PRO A 2 -11.79 -11.84 7.73
N LEU A 3 -12.14 -11.41 6.52
CA LEU A 3 -11.77 -12.18 5.33
C LEU A 3 -10.25 -12.02 5.20
N GLY A 4 -9.51 -13.11 5.04
CA GLY A 4 -8.16 -13.03 4.50
C GLY A 4 -8.24 -12.23 3.19
N LEU A 5 -7.48 -11.15 3.11
CA LEU A 5 -7.57 -10.23 1.99
C LEU A 5 -6.77 -10.85 0.84
N HIS A 6 -7.47 -11.32 -0.19
CA HIS A 6 -6.80 -11.72 -1.44
C HIS A 6 -5.96 -10.53 -1.93
N GLY A 7 -4.77 -10.82 -2.49
CA GLY A 7 -3.95 -9.79 -3.13
C GLY A 7 -4.81 -8.87 -4.01
N ALA A 8 -4.80 -7.57 -3.70
CA ALA A 8 -5.72 -6.60 -4.25
C ALA A 8 -4.97 -5.51 -5.01
N THR A 9 -5.59 -5.00 -6.07
CA THR A 9 -5.14 -3.78 -6.74
C THR A 9 -6.03 -2.64 -6.29
N LEU A 10 -5.43 -1.65 -5.63
CA LEU A 10 -6.10 -0.51 -5.01
C LEU A 10 -5.71 0.76 -5.77
N VAL A 11 -6.71 1.42 -6.36
CA VAL A 11 -6.50 2.65 -7.14
C VAL A 11 -6.47 3.84 -6.22
N LEU A 12 -5.34 4.56 -6.17
CA LEU A 12 -5.15 5.70 -5.28
C LEU A 12 -5.45 7.04 -5.96
N ALA A 13 -5.09 7.16 -7.24
CA ALA A 13 -5.32 8.34 -8.06
C ALA A 13 -5.51 7.93 -9.51
N ASP A 14 -6.43 8.57 -10.21
CA ASP A 14 -6.67 8.37 -11.62
C ASP A 14 -7.23 9.64 -12.28
N GLU A 15 -6.97 9.82 -13.56
CA GLU A 15 -7.52 10.91 -14.35
C GLU A 15 -7.56 10.54 -15.83
N ASP A 16 -8.77 10.55 -16.41
CA ASP A 16 -9.04 10.35 -17.84
C ASP A 16 -9.61 11.63 -18.50
N PHE A 17 -9.83 12.71 -17.73
CA PHE A 17 -10.41 13.99 -18.16
C PHE A 17 -11.82 13.93 -18.79
N ASP A 18 -12.40 12.75 -18.91
CA ASP A 18 -13.72 12.50 -19.49
C ASP A 18 -14.79 12.31 -18.41
N ASN A 19 -14.40 11.69 -17.30
CA ASN A 19 -15.30 11.32 -16.21
C ASN A 19 -14.76 11.80 -14.86
N ALA A 20 -15.57 11.64 -13.81
CA ALA A 20 -15.04 11.79 -12.46
C ALA A 20 -14.10 10.61 -12.16
N PRO A 21 -12.92 10.85 -11.54
CA PRO A 21 -11.98 9.80 -11.14
C PRO A 21 -12.61 8.68 -10.32
N GLU A 22 -12.26 7.43 -10.61
CA GLU A 22 -12.73 6.25 -9.87
C GLU A 22 -12.26 6.24 -8.41
N SER A 23 -11.03 6.72 -8.19
CA SER A 23 -10.43 6.91 -6.86
C SER A 23 -11.01 8.09 -6.09
N GLY A 24 -11.72 8.99 -6.77
CA GLY A 24 -12.09 10.31 -6.25
C GLY A 24 -10.91 11.30 -6.17
N ASN A 25 -9.70 10.91 -6.60
CA ASN A 25 -8.49 11.74 -6.56
C ASN A 25 -7.97 12.01 -7.99
N GLY A 26 -8.54 13.01 -8.65
CA GLY A 26 -8.12 13.48 -9.98
C GLY A 26 -6.99 14.49 -9.93
N LEU A 27 -6.63 15.03 -11.10
CA LEU A 27 -5.58 16.02 -11.25
C LEU A 27 -6.07 17.46 -11.03
N ASN A 28 -5.16 18.33 -10.61
CA ASN A 28 -5.41 19.77 -10.49
C ASN A 28 -5.15 20.51 -11.81
N GLY A 29 -5.45 21.82 -11.83
CA GLY A 29 -5.30 22.66 -13.03
C GLY A 29 -3.88 23.12 -13.37
N GLY A 30 -2.84 22.52 -12.77
CA GLY A 30 -1.46 22.98 -12.88
C GLY A 30 -1.07 24.06 -11.87
N ASN A 31 0.24 24.20 -11.63
CA ASN A 31 0.84 25.17 -10.74
C ASN A 31 2.24 25.59 -11.22
N ALA A 32 2.75 26.69 -10.66
CA ALA A 32 4.03 27.31 -11.00
C ALA A 32 4.11 27.72 -12.48
N ASN A 33 5.03 27.14 -13.27
CA ASN A 33 5.17 27.48 -14.69
C ASN A 33 4.26 26.64 -15.59
N VAL A 34 3.34 25.82 -15.06
CA VAL A 34 2.41 24.99 -15.87
C VAL A 34 0.97 25.40 -15.64
N SER A 35 0.21 25.51 -16.72
CA SER A 35 -1.26 25.55 -16.70
C SER A 35 -1.83 24.35 -17.45
N LEU A 36 -2.94 23.80 -16.95
CA LEU A 36 -3.59 22.62 -17.54
C LEU A 36 -5.00 22.96 -18.03
N THR A 37 -5.25 22.73 -19.31
CA THR A 37 -6.60 22.75 -19.89
C THR A 37 -7.14 21.32 -19.95
N THR A 38 -8.19 21.02 -19.18
CA THR A 38 -8.75 19.66 -19.03
C THR A 38 -9.85 19.32 -20.04
N THR A 39 -10.17 20.24 -20.94
CA THR A 39 -11.21 20.06 -21.97
C THR A 39 -10.64 20.13 -23.38
N ALA A 40 -9.32 19.92 -23.51
CA ALA A 40 -8.69 19.82 -24.81
C ALA A 40 -9.11 18.47 -25.43
N GLY A 41 -9.50 18.45 -26.70
CA GLY A 41 -9.78 17.18 -27.37
C GLY A 41 -8.49 16.42 -27.69
N ASP A 42 -8.57 15.10 -27.79
CA ASP A 42 -7.48 14.24 -28.26
C ASP A 42 -6.89 14.73 -29.60
N PRO A 43 -5.60 15.11 -29.65
CA PRO A 43 -4.97 15.68 -30.84
C PRO A 43 -4.87 14.68 -32.02
N THR A 44 -5.09 13.39 -31.77
CA THR A 44 -4.95 12.32 -32.77
C THR A 44 -6.27 11.76 -33.28
N ASP A 45 -7.42 12.21 -32.75
CA ASP A 45 -8.72 11.57 -32.96
C ASP A 45 -8.70 10.05 -32.66
N SER A 46 -7.84 9.59 -31.75
CA SER A 46 -7.70 8.17 -31.37
C SER A 46 -8.85 7.65 -30.50
N GLY A 47 -9.72 8.55 -30.03
CA GLY A 47 -10.90 8.23 -29.24
C GLY A 47 -10.70 8.39 -27.74
N ARG A 48 -9.65 9.09 -27.30
CA ARG A 48 -9.37 9.41 -25.88
C ARG A 48 -10.26 10.51 -25.27
N GLY A 49 -11.16 11.10 -26.07
CA GLY A 49 -12.06 12.14 -25.56
C GLY A 49 -11.31 13.43 -25.20
N ASN A 50 -11.56 13.95 -24.01
CA ASN A 50 -10.81 15.07 -23.45
C ASN A 50 -9.47 14.59 -22.91
N VAL A 51 -8.47 15.45 -22.98
CA VAL A 51 -7.13 15.22 -22.44
C VAL A 51 -6.64 16.48 -21.72
N GLY A 52 -5.63 16.33 -20.87
CA GLY A 52 -4.96 17.44 -20.22
C GLY A 52 -3.93 18.08 -21.13
N SER A 53 -4.22 19.27 -21.67
CA SER A 53 -3.25 20.06 -22.43
C SER A 53 -2.42 20.93 -21.48
N ALA A 54 -1.14 20.64 -21.35
CA ALA A 54 -0.21 21.36 -20.48
C ALA A 54 0.56 22.43 -21.26
N ASP A 55 0.41 23.68 -20.84
CA ASP A 55 1.15 24.83 -21.35
C ASP A 55 2.21 25.26 -20.33
N ILE A 56 3.47 25.28 -20.76
CA ILE A 56 4.59 25.77 -19.95
C ILE A 56 4.75 27.25 -20.24
N SER A 57 4.49 28.06 -19.23
CA SER A 57 4.68 29.50 -19.28
C SER A 57 6.13 29.89 -18.97
N PRO A 58 6.67 30.93 -19.62
CA PRO A 58 7.99 31.46 -19.28
C PRO A 58 8.07 31.98 -17.84
N GLY A 59 9.15 31.68 -17.11
CA GLY A 59 9.46 32.38 -15.85
C GLY A 59 9.99 31.53 -14.69
N SER A 60 10.02 30.21 -14.80
CA SER A 60 10.65 29.29 -13.85
C SER A 60 10.95 27.96 -14.55
N ARG A 61 11.89 27.18 -14.01
CA ARG A 61 12.25 25.85 -14.52
C ARG A 61 11.21 24.78 -14.23
N TRP A 62 10.58 24.87 -13.06
CA TRP A 62 9.75 23.78 -12.56
C TRP A 62 8.27 24.16 -12.55
N GLY A 63 7.46 23.23 -13.02
CA GLY A 63 6.02 23.23 -12.79
C GLY A 63 5.45 21.85 -12.76
N GLU A 64 4.21 21.83 -12.32
CA GLU A 64 3.59 20.59 -11.94
C GLU A 64 2.08 20.62 -12.17
N VAL A 65 1.58 19.45 -12.50
CA VAL A 65 0.19 19.06 -12.32
C VAL A 65 0.22 17.95 -11.26
N ARG A 66 -0.62 18.03 -10.24
CA ARG A 66 -0.63 17.02 -9.15
C ARG A 66 -2.04 16.63 -8.81
N ALA A 67 -2.21 15.54 -8.05
CA ALA A 67 -3.52 15.20 -7.54
C ALA A 67 -4.12 16.36 -6.73
N GLN A 68 -5.45 16.53 -6.81
CA GLN A 68 -6.20 17.55 -6.05
C GLN A 68 -6.08 17.32 -4.54
N THR A 69 -6.10 16.05 -4.13
CA THR A 69 -5.81 15.62 -2.77
C THR A 69 -4.29 15.52 -2.61
N GLU A 70 -3.71 16.39 -1.80
CA GLU A 70 -2.26 16.47 -1.57
C GLU A 70 -1.78 15.59 -0.39
N ASP A 71 -2.61 14.66 0.03
CA ASP A 71 -2.38 13.73 1.14
C ASP A 71 -3.16 12.42 0.96
N ILE A 72 -3.12 11.84 -0.25
CA ILE A 72 -3.81 10.58 -0.54
C ILE A 72 -3.31 9.50 0.41
N THR A 73 -4.21 8.99 1.24
CA THR A 73 -3.88 8.02 2.31
C THR A 73 -3.48 6.68 1.68
N ILE A 74 -2.39 6.09 2.17
CA ILE A 74 -2.03 4.72 1.81
C ILE A 74 -3.06 3.77 2.44
N PRO A 75 -3.65 2.83 1.69
CA PRO A 75 -4.64 1.90 2.21
C PRO A 75 -4.11 1.15 3.43
N VAL A 76 -4.94 1.00 4.46
CA VAL A 76 -4.54 0.41 5.75
C VAL A 76 -4.20 -1.08 5.64
N GLU A 77 -4.70 -1.72 4.60
CA GLU A 77 -4.39 -3.09 4.21
C GLU A 77 -3.04 -3.24 3.51
N SER A 78 -2.41 -2.14 3.08
CA SER A 78 -1.08 -2.19 2.46
C SER A 78 -0.01 -2.46 3.51
N VAL A 79 1.02 -3.21 3.15
CA VAL A 79 2.21 -3.49 3.95
C VAL A 79 3.44 -2.78 3.34
N PRO A 80 3.77 -1.57 3.82
CA PRO A 80 5.01 -0.89 3.45
C PRO A 80 6.26 -1.77 3.66
N GLY A 81 7.19 -1.73 2.71
CA GLY A 81 8.37 -2.60 2.67
C GLY A 81 8.17 -3.92 1.91
N SER A 82 6.92 -4.33 1.68
CA SER A 82 6.57 -5.56 0.96
C SER A 82 5.75 -5.27 -0.30
N ASP A 83 4.65 -4.53 -0.14
CA ASP A 83 3.70 -4.26 -1.22
C ASP A 83 4.28 -3.35 -2.29
N THR A 84 3.72 -3.44 -3.50
CA THR A 84 4.25 -2.71 -4.65
C THR A 84 3.29 -1.63 -5.12
N PHE A 85 3.81 -0.62 -5.80
CA PHE A 85 3.02 0.38 -6.50
C PHE A 85 3.37 0.40 -7.98
N THR A 86 2.41 0.83 -8.79
CA THR A 86 2.59 1.16 -10.20
C THR A 86 1.89 2.50 -10.46
N VAL A 87 2.59 3.44 -11.10
CA VAL A 87 1.96 4.62 -11.69
C VAL A 87 2.24 4.66 -13.18
N SER A 88 1.21 4.93 -13.96
CA SER A 88 1.28 5.15 -15.41
C SER A 88 0.69 6.50 -15.79
N LEU A 89 1.21 7.06 -16.88
CA LEU A 89 0.70 8.28 -17.51
C LEU A 89 0.88 8.16 -19.03
N ASP A 90 -0.17 8.38 -19.79
CA ASP A 90 -0.05 8.57 -21.23
C ASP A 90 0.36 10.00 -21.54
N VAL A 91 1.33 10.14 -22.44
CA VAL A 91 1.95 11.41 -22.80
C VAL A 91 2.02 11.52 -24.31
N TYR A 92 1.65 12.68 -24.83
CA TYR A 92 1.80 13.03 -26.24
C TYR A 92 2.59 14.32 -26.34
N ILE A 93 3.68 14.28 -27.10
CA ILE A 93 4.49 15.46 -27.40
C ILE A 93 4.15 15.91 -28.84
N PRO A 94 3.49 17.07 -29.02
CA PRO A 94 3.17 17.58 -30.35
C PRO A 94 4.44 17.96 -31.12
N SER A 95 4.42 17.87 -32.45
CA SER A 95 5.56 18.30 -33.27
C SER A 95 5.83 19.80 -33.20
N ASP A 96 4.85 20.60 -32.78
CA ASP A 96 4.98 22.03 -32.47
C ASP A 96 5.07 22.31 -30.96
N THR A 97 5.54 21.32 -30.17
CA THR A 97 5.80 21.48 -28.74
C THR A 97 6.68 22.69 -28.42
N THR A 98 6.46 23.27 -27.25
CA THR A 98 7.28 24.36 -26.71
C THR A 98 8.51 23.89 -25.93
N TYR A 99 8.66 22.57 -25.72
CA TYR A 99 9.87 22.00 -25.14
C TYR A 99 11.07 22.17 -26.08
N ASP A 100 12.25 22.41 -25.51
CA ASP A 100 13.52 22.51 -26.23
C ASP A 100 14.67 21.90 -25.41
N GLU A 101 15.88 21.92 -25.96
CA GLU A 101 17.14 21.57 -25.33
C GLU A 101 17.11 20.30 -24.45
N THR A 102 17.09 20.46 -23.12
CA THR A 102 17.18 19.35 -22.16
C THR A 102 15.93 19.19 -21.32
N ASP A 103 14.80 19.70 -21.81
CA ASP A 103 13.54 19.65 -21.12
C ASP A 103 13.04 18.21 -20.93
N ARG A 104 12.28 18.02 -19.86
CA ARG A 104 11.82 16.69 -19.45
C ARG A 104 10.42 16.75 -18.90
N LEU A 105 9.74 15.62 -19.04
CA LEU A 105 8.48 15.34 -18.37
C LEU A 105 8.64 14.06 -17.55
N GLY A 106 7.98 14.02 -16.40
CA GLY A 106 8.08 12.87 -15.52
C GLY A 106 6.98 12.76 -14.49
N ILE A 107 7.02 11.68 -13.75
CA ILE A 107 6.15 11.43 -12.60
C ILE A 107 7.04 11.40 -11.36
N ILE A 108 6.59 12.08 -10.30
CA ILE A 108 7.18 12.04 -8.95
C ILE A 108 6.10 11.56 -7.99
N LEU A 109 6.42 10.58 -7.15
CA LEU A 109 5.62 10.18 -6.00
C LEU A 109 6.29 10.71 -4.73
N ARG A 110 5.70 11.75 -4.12
CA ARG A 110 6.17 12.27 -2.83
C ARG A 110 5.48 11.52 -1.69
N TRP A 111 6.25 10.82 -0.88
CA TRP A 111 5.76 10.07 0.27
C TRP A 111 5.64 10.97 1.49
N ASN A 112 4.49 10.93 2.18
CA ASN A 112 4.14 11.83 3.29
C ASN A 112 4.30 13.32 2.91
N ALA A 113 3.93 13.68 1.67
CA ALA A 113 4.11 15.01 1.07
C ALA A 113 5.56 15.56 1.08
N SER A 114 6.55 14.71 1.39
CA SER A 114 7.96 15.09 1.46
C SER A 114 8.64 14.92 0.11
N ASN A 115 9.49 15.90 -0.24
CA ASN A 115 10.31 15.83 -1.45
C ASN A 115 11.59 15.01 -1.26
N THR A 116 11.93 14.62 -0.03
CA THR A 116 13.08 13.77 0.28
C THR A 116 12.72 12.31 -0.01
N ASN A 117 13.64 11.52 -0.59
CA ASN A 117 13.45 10.10 -0.89
C ASN A 117 12.17 9.80 -1.71
N ASN A 118 11.78 10.70 -2.60
CA ASN A 118 10.69 10.44 -3.54
C ASN A 118 11.08 9.37 -4.57
N ASN A 119 10.09 8.68 -5.13
CA ASN A 119 10.27 7.87 -6.33
C ASN A 119 9.91 8.71 -7.55
N GLN A 120 10.73 8.65 -8.59
CA GLN A 120 10.50 9.47 -9.78
C GLN A 120 11.00 8.78 -11.05
N VAL A 121 10.35 9.10 -12.17
CA VAL A 121 10.77 8.76 -13.52
C VAL A 121 10.68 10.01 -14.40
N PHE A 122 11.70 10.27 -15.20
CA PHE A 122 11.72 11.35 -16.17
C PHE A 122 12.18 10.84 -17.52
N ARG A 123 11.61 11.40 -18.58
CA ARG A 123 12.07 11.23 -19.96
C ARG A 123 12.34 12.60 -20.56
N PHE A 124 13.39 12.69 -21.38
CA PHE A 124 13.60 13.86 -22.22
C PHE A 124 12.46 13.95 -23.24
N TRP A 125 12.00 15.18 -23.51
CA TRP A 125 10.89 15.42 -24.43
C TRP A 125 11.18 14.85 -25.83
N ASP A 126 12.43 14.93 -26.29
CA ASP A 126 12.90 14.47 -27.60
C ASP A 126 13.06 12.95 -27.68
N SER A 127 12.89 12.25 -26.55
CA SER A 127 12.85 10.78 -26.52
C SER A 127 11.49 10.20 -26.89
N PHE A 128 10.46 11.04 -27.00
CA PHE A 128 9.13 10.65 -27.48
C PHE A 128 9.07 10.77 -29.00
N ALA A 129 8.36 9.85 -29.64
CA ALA A 129 7.98 10.03 -31.03
C ALA A 129 7.00 11.23 -31.11
N PRO A 130 7.30 12.25 -31.93
CA PRO A 130 6.40 13.39 -32.07
C PRO A 130 5.06 12.93 -32.63
N ASP A 131 4.01 13.61 -32.20
CA ASP A 131 2.63 13.34 -32.60
C ASP A 131 2.16 11.90 -32.32
N THR A 132 2.67 11.29 -31.27
CA THR A 132 2.34 9.91 -30.87
C THR A 132 2.13 9.83 -29.36
N TRP A 133 1.08 9.11 -28.96
CA TRP A 133 0.86 8.76 -27.56
C TRP A 133 1.83 7.67 -27.11
N GLU A 134 2.52 7.90 -25.99
CA GLU A 134 3.36 6.92 -25.32
C GLU A 134 3.11 6.92 -23.82
N THR A 135 3.22 5.75 -23.18
CA THR A 135 3.04 5.61 -21.73
C THR A 135 4.38 5.72 -21.00
N ILE A 136 4.45 6.55 -19.96
CA ILE A 136 5.50 6.49 -18.94
C ILE A 136 4.99 5.63 -17.79
N SER A 137 5.85 4.79 -17.22
CA SER A 137 5.50 4.02 -16.03
C SER A 137 6.62 4.04 -15.00
N LEU A 138 6.23 4.03 -13.73
CA LEU A 138 7.12 3.89 -12.58
C LEU A 138 6.53 2.84 -11.63
N THR A 139 7.33 1.82 -11.34
CA THR A 139 6.97 0.75 -10.42
C THR A 139 7.98 0.67 -9.29
N GLY A 140 7.56 0.23 -8.11
CA GLY A 140 8.45 0.00 -6.99
C GLY A 140 7.77 -0.66 -5.81
N THR A 141 8.51 -0.84 -4.72
CA THR A 141 7.98 -1.26 -3.43
C THR A 141 7.59 -0.02 -2.63
N LEU A 142 6.48 -0.07 -1.90
CA LEU A 142 6.11 0.97 -0.96
C LEU A 142 7.22 1.12 0.10
N PRO A 143 7.73 2.34 0.37
CA PRO A 143 8.78 2.50 1.37
C PRO A 143 8.20 2.33 2.79
N GLU A 144 8.94 1.69 3.71
CA GLU A 144 8.53 1.54 5.12
C GLU A 144 8.22 2.89 5.80
N ASN A 145 9.02 3.91 5.45
CA ASN A 145 8.89 5.27 5.93
C ASN A 145 8.62 6.23 4.77
N GLY A 146 7.84 7.27 5.04
CA GLY A 146 7.73 8.39 4.11
C GLY A 146 9.03 9.17 3.99
N GLY A 147 9.05 10.16 3.09
CA GLY A 147 10.22 10.99 2.87
C GLY A 147 10.59 11.88 4.06
N ASP A 148 9.69 12.03 5.02
CA ASP A 148 9.88 12.72 6.29
C ASP A 148 10.52 11.84 7.39
N GLY A 149 10.69 10.53 7.12
CA GLY A 149 11.24 9.55 8.06
C GLY A 149 10.22 8.98 9.06
N ALA A 150 8.96 9.43 9.02
CA ALA A 150 7.87 8.80 9.77
C ALA A 150 7.38 7.55 9.03
N PRO A 151 6.62 6.63 9.67
CA PRO A 151 5.96 5.54 8.96
C PRO A 151 5.17 6.07 7.74
N LEU A 152 5.20 5.33 6.64
CA LEU A 152 4.48 5.72 5.43
C LEU A 152 2.97 5.83 5.72
N SER A 153 2.37 6.94 5.30
CA SER A 153 0.95 7.23 5.56
C SER A 153 0.22 7.83 4.36
N SER A 154 0.91 8.58 3.49
CA SER A 154 0.30 9.19 2.32
C SER A 154 1.25 9.32 1.12
N VAL A 155 0.66 9.60 -0.04
CA VAL A 155 1.38 9.88 -1.29
C VAL A 155 0.78 11.10 -1.99
N VAL A 156 1.64 11.86 -2.67
CA VAL A 156 1.25 12.91 -3.61
C VAL A 156 1.85 12.58 -4.98
N PRO A 157 1.04 12.12 -5.95
CA PRO A 157 1.50 11.97 -7.32
C PRO A 157 1.57 13.34 -8.00
N ILE A 158 2.69 13.59 -8.67
CA ILE A 158 3.01 14.83 -9.35
C ILE A 158 3.52 14.51 -10.75
N ILE A 159 2.89 15.09 -11.75
CA ILE A 159 3.39 15.16 -13.12
C ILE A 159 4.24 16.42 -13.19
N SER A 160 5.54 16.23 -13.35
CA SER A 160 6.54 17.29 -13.33
C SER A 160 6.98 17.65 -14.73
N PHE A 161 7.00 18.94 -15.01
CA PHE A 161 7.48 19.56 -16.24
C PHE A 161 8.77 20.32 -15.89
N ASP A 162 9.88 19.88 -16.46
CA ASP A 162 11.24 20.41 -16.25
C ASP A 162 11.67 21.19 -17.48
N ASP A 163 11.61 22.51 -17.40
CA ASP A 163 12.05 23.50 -18.39
C ASP A 163 13.50 23.91 -18.07
N ASN A 164 14.46 23.14 -18.60
CA ASN A 164 15.88 23.26 -18.34
C ASN A 164 16.70 23.39 -19.64
N PRO A 165 17.33 24.55 -19.88
CA PRO A 165 17.22 25.80 -19.12
C PRO A 165 15.80 26.38 -19.16
N SER A 166 15.47 27.40 -18.35
CA SER A 166 14.11 27.96 -18.33
C SER A 166 13.83 28.83 -19.56
N ASP A 167 13.56 28.20 -20.69
CA ASP A 167 13.44 28.84 -22.01
C ASP A 167 12.27 28.35 -22.87
N ALA A 168 11.38 27.51 -22.32
CA ALA A 168 10.14 27.12 -22.96
C ALA A 168 9.37 28.34 -23.52
N ALA A 169 8.96 28.22 -24.78
CA ALA A 169 8.10 29.21 -25.42
C ALA A 169 6.67 29.12 -24.87
N GLU A 170 5.89 30.19 -25.04
CA GLU A 170 4.46 30.17 -24.71
C GLU A 170 3.72 29.18 -25.64
N GLY A 171 2.90 28.30 -25.07
CA GLY A 171 2.12 27.31 -25.80
C GLY A 171 2.20 25.90 -25.22
N VAL A 172 1.61 24.95 -25.95
CA VAL A 172 1.45 23.56 -25.48
C VAL A 172 2.77 22.82 -25.50
N ALA A 173 3.22 22.36 -24.34
CA ALA A 173 4.41 21.52 -24.22
C ALA A 173 4.07 20.04 -24.42
N ALA A 174 2.98 19.57 -23.80
CA ALA A 174 2.54 18.19 -23.90
C ALA A 174 1.04 18.06 -23.65
N TYR A 175 0.48 16.95 -24.12
CA TYR A 175 -0.81 16.45 -23.66
C TYR A 175 -0.58 15.25 -22.75
N ILE A 176 -1.38 15.15 -21.70
CA ILE A 176 -1.35 14.08 -20.72
C ILE A 176 -2.74 13.46 -20.59
N ASP A 177 -2.79 12.16 -20.33
CA ASP A 177 -4.03 11.40 -20.23
C ASP A 177 -3.82 10.09 -19.45
N ASN A 178 -4.91 9.46 -19.01
CA ASN A 178 -4.94 8.16 -18.33
C ASN A 178 -3.89 8.03 -17.22
N LEU A 179 -3.79 9.05 -16.35
CA LEU A 179 -3.02 8.88 -15.13
C LEU A 179 -3.66 7.75 -14.33
N ARG A 180 -2.86 6.82 -13.83
CA ARG A 180 -3.33 5.79 -12.91
C ARG A 180 -2.23 5.39 -11.94
N LEU A 181 -2.46 5.61 -10.65
CA LEU A 181 -1.61 5.16 -9.55
C LEU A 181 -2.34 4.06 -8.78
N GLU A 182 -1.69 2.92 -8.67
CA GLU A 182 -2.20 1.76 -7.96
C GLU A 182 -1.19 1.21 -6.96
N VAL A 183 -1.72 0.65 -5.88
CA VAL A 183 -0.98 -0.24 -4.99
C VAL A 183 -1.45 -1.66 -5.24
N SER A 184 -0.51 -2.57 -5.37
CA SER A 184 -0.75 -4.01 -5.40
C SER A 184 -0.29 -4.60 -4.08
N THR A 185 -1.25 -5.06 -3.29
CA THR A 185 -0.97 -5.78 -2.05
C THR A 185 -0.63 -7.23 -2.35
N ALA A 186 0.36 -7.78 -1.66
CA ALA A 186 0.58 -9.22 -1.70
C ALA A 186 -0.66 -9.96 -1.17
N ASP A 187 -0.81 -11.23 -1.57
CA ASP A 187 -1.82 -12.11 -1.00
C ASP A 187 -1.45 -12.38 0.48
N ASP A 188 -2.23 -11.87 1.43
CA ASP A 188 -1.99 -12.04 2.87
C ASP A 188 -2.46 -13.44 3.29
N ASP A 189 -1.53 -14.41 3.24
CA ASP A 189 -1.83 -15.81 3.42
C ASP A 189 -0.57 -16.64 3.74
N PRO A 190 -0.55 -17.47 4.80
CA PRO A 190 -1.65 -17.83 5.69
C PRO A 190 -1.99 -16.75 6.72
N ASN A 191 -3.17 -16.84 7.34
CA ASN A 191 -3.63 -15.88 8.35
C ASN A 191 -4.20 -16.59 9.60
N LEU A 192 -3.59 -16.35 10.77
CA LEU A 192 -3.94 -16.93 12.08
C LEU A 192 -5.12 -16.18 12.71
N ALA A 193 -6.19 -16.92 13.00
CA ALA A 193 -7.30 -16.44 13.80
C ALA A 193 -7.44 -17.28 15.07
N ALA A 194 -7.30 -16.64 16.23
CA ALA A 194 -7.49 -17.23 17.55
C ALA A 194 -8.20 -16.25 18.51
N PRO A 195 -8.88 -16.73 19.56
CA PRO A 195 -9.35 -15.87 20.65
C PRO A 195 -8.18 -15.22 21.41
N THR A 196 -8.31 -13.93 21.74
CA THR A 196 -7.32 -13.18 22.55
C THR A 196 -7.45 -13.43 24.06
N ALA A 197 -8.28 -14.39 24.47
CA ALA A 197 -8.48 -14.76 25.86
C ALA A 197 -9.03 -16.19 25.96
N LEU A 198 -8.41 -16.98 26.84
CA LEU A 198 -8.87 -18.31 27.24
C LEU A 198 -9.16 -18.32 28.74
N THR A 199 -10.40 -18.63 29.12
CA THR A 199 -10.84 -18.59 30.53
C THR A 199 -11.07 -20.00 31.06
N PHE A 200 -10.51 -20.28 32.24
CA PHE A 200 -10.65 -21.57 32.93
C PHE A 200 -11.79 -21.58 33.96
N GLY A 201 -12.35 -20.40 34.29
CA GLY A 201 -13.47 -20.25 35.22
C GLY A 201 -13.04 -20.31 36.69
N GLU A 202 -14.02 -20.53 37.58
CA GLU A 202 -13.77 -20.78 39.00
C GLU A 202 -13.52 -22.28 39.21
N ILE A 203 -12.44 -22.60 39.94
CA ILE A 203 -12.03 -23.98 40.22
C ILE A 203 -11.98 -24.15 41.74
N ILE A 204 -12.51 -25.27 42.24
CA ILE A 204 -12.54 -25.54 43.68
C ILE A 204 -11.18 -26.07 44.12
N GLU A 205 -10.68 -25.56 45.24
CA GLU A 205 -9.42 -26.03 45.81
C GLU A 205 -9.45 -27.55 46.05
N GLY A 206 -8.51 -28.28 45.44
CA GLY A 206 -8.42 -29.74 45.50
C GLY A 206 -9.01 -30.48 44.30
N ASP A 207 -9.58 -29.78 43.32
CA ASP A 207 -9.89 -30.36 42.00
C ASP A 207 -8.60 -30.70 41.22
N ASP A 208 -8.71 -31.69 40.33
CA ASP A 208 -7.64 -32.07 39.40
C ASP A 208 -7.37 -30.94 38.38
N ASP A 209 -6.26 -31.06 37.63
CA ASP A 209 -5.92 -30.17 36.52
C ASP A 209 -7.10 -29.93 35.56
N VAL A 210 -7.27 -28.68 35.13
CA VAL A 210 -8.38 -28.28 34.24
C VAL A 210 -7.84 -27.94 32.86
N THR A 211 -8.39 -28.59 31.83
CA THR A 211 -8.05 -28.30 30.43
C THR A 211 -9.10 -27.41 29.77
N ALA A 212 -8.64 -26.36 29.09
CA ALA A 212 -9.44 -25.53 28.21
C ALA A 212 -8.93 -25.67 26.77
N ILE A 213 -9.83 -25.47 25.80
CA ILE A 213 -9.52 -25.59 24.37
C ILE A 213 -9.41 -24.20 23.76
N LEU A 214 -8.24 -23.90 23.21
CA LEU A 214 -8.02 -22.75 22.35
C LEU A 214 -8.27 -23.19 20.89
N GLN A 215 -9.32 -22.65 20.28
CA GLN A 215 -9.58 -22.88 18.87
C GLN A 215 -8.72 -21.95 18.03
N VAL A 216 -7.84 -22.52 17.20
CA VAL A 216 -7.00 -21.80 16.25
C VAL A 216 -7.47 -22.10 14.83
N ARG A 217 -7.41 -21.11 13.94
CA ARG A 217 -7.92 -21.24 12.58
C ARG A 217 -6.96 -20.59 11.59
N ASN A 218 -6.73 -21.26 10.46
CA ASN A 218 -6.21 -20.60 9.28
C ASN A 218 -7.38 -19.95 8.54
N SER A 219 -7.48 -18.63 8.62
CA SER A 219 -8.50 -17.84 7.93
C SER A 219 -8.11 -17.51 6.48
N GLY A 220 -6.87 -17.80 6.10
CA GLY A 220 -6.32 -17.72 4.75
C GLY A 220 -6.87 -18.78 3.80
N THR A 221 -6.51 -18.67 2.52
CA THR A 221 -7.19 -19.39 1.41
C THR A 221 -6.30 -20.27 0.55
N ASN A 222 -4.99 -20.02 0.46
CA ASN A 222 -4.09 -20.71 -0.48
C ASN A 222 -2.94 -21.46 0.23
N ASN A 223 -2.47 -20.99 1.39
CA ASN A 223 -1.25 -21.42 2.07
C ASN A 223 -1.55 -22.03 3.45
N THR A 224 -0.76 -23.04 3.83
CA THR A 224 -0.84 -23.66 5.16
C THR A 224 -0.28 -22.74 6.23
N LEU A 225 -1.04 -22.54 7.32
CA LEU A 225 -0.58 -21.89 8.54
C LEU A 225 0.21 -22.89 9.37
N THR A 226 1.46 -22.60 9.67
CA THR A 226 2.33 -23.36 10.57
C THR A 226 2.52 -22.56 11.85
N ILE A 227 1.94 -23.04 12.94
CA ILE A 227 2.24 -22.56 14.28
C ILE A 227 3.51 -23.28 14.75
N SER A 228 4.59 -22.52 14.89
CA SER A 228 5.92 -23.04 15.22
C SER A 228 6.10 -23.30 16.72
N SER A 229 5.48 -22.49 17.58
CA SER A 229 5.55 -22.64 19.05
C SER A 229 4.45 -21.84 19.76
N GLY A 230 4.22 -22.19 21.03
CA GLY A 230 3.42 -21.40 21.98
C GLY A 230 4.21 -21.14 23.25
N ASN A 231 4.44 -19.87 23.58
CA ASN A 231 5.27 -19.43 24.70
C ASN A 231 4.40 -18.85 25.82
N LEU A 232 4.40 -19.49 26.99
CA LEU A 232 3.70 -19.00 28.18
C LEU A 232 4.60 -18.08 29.00
N SER A 233 4.11 -16.89 29.32
CA SER A 233 4.81 -15.89 30.12
C SER A 233 3.89 -15.25 31.18
N GLY A 234 4.47 -14.44 32.08
CA GLY A 234 3.77 -13.86 33.22
C GLY A 234 4.07 -14.56 34.55
N ALA A 235 3.55 -14.01 35.65
CA ALA A 235 3.89 -14.47 37.00
C ALA A 235 3.41 -15.90 37.31
N ASP A 236 2.29 -16.30 36.69
CA ASP A 236 1.66 -17.61 36.93
C ASP A 236 1.87 -18.61 35.80
N SER A 237 2.75 -18.31 34.82
CA SER A 237 2.89 -19.12 33.60
C SER A 237 3.21 -20.58 33.86
N SER A 238 3.94 -20.89 34.94
CA SER A 238 4.26 -22.27 35.34
C SER A 238 3.05 -23.08 35.79
N SER A 239 1.90 -22.45 36.03
CA SER A 239 0.63 -23.12 36.32
C SER A 239 -0.13 -23.50 35.04
N PHE A 240 0.39 -23.14 33.87
CA PHE A 240 -0.22 -23.45 32.57
C PHE A 240 0.75 -24.29 31.74
N SER A 241 0.22 -25.22 30.96
CA SER A 241 1.04 -26.09 30.11
C SER A 241 0.29 -26.56 28.88
N PHE A 242 1.04 -27.00 27.88
CA PHE A 242 0.54 -27.74 26.72
C PHE A 242 0.93 -29.21 26.83
N PRO A 243 0.19 -30.13 26.20
CA PRO A 243 0.68 -31.49 25.97
C PRO A 243 2.03 -31.50 25.23
N ASP A 244 2.84 -32.52 25.48
CA ASP A 244 4.03 -32.80 24.67
C ASP A 244 3.62 -32.94 23.19
N ASP A 245 4.49 -32.50 22.27
CA ASP A 245 4.27 -32.53 20.82
C ASP A 245 3.09 -31.69 20.30
N THR A 246 2.57 -30.73 21.07
CA THR A 246 1.54 -29.78 20.60
C THR A 246 2.02 -28.95 19.40
N PHE A 247 3.31 -28.62 19.35
CA PHE A 247 3.92 -27.81 18.28
C PHE A 247 5.14 -28.52 17.67
N PRO A 248 5.41 -28.33 16.37
CA PRO A 248 4.69 -27.47 15.43
C PRO A 248 3.32 -28.03 15.01
N LEU A 249 2.39 -27.13 14.67
CA LEU A 249 1.03 -27.46 14.24
C LEU A 249 0.72 -26.81 12.88
N ASP A 250 0.36 -27.63 11.90
CA ASP A 250 -0.02 -27.18 10.56
C ASP A 250 -1.55 -27.16 10.41
N ILE A 251 -2.09 -26.05 9.91
CA ILE A 251 -3.52 -25.82 9.69
C ILE A 251 -3.74 -25.45 8.21
N LEU A 252 -4.42 -26.34 7.49
CA LEU A 252 -4.74 -26.14 6.07
C LEU A 252 -5.61 -24.89 5.85
N PRO A 253 -5.60 -24.29 4.64
CA PRO A 253 -6.44 -23.14 4.33
C PRO A 253 -7.92 -23.33 4.70
N GLY A 254 -8.48 -22.34 5.40
CA GLY A 254 -9.86 -22.35 5.88
C GLY A 254 -10.17 -23.29 7.06
N ALA A 255 -9.25 -24.17 7.45
CA ALA A 255 -9.43 -25.17 8.50
C ALA A 255 -9.18 -24.62 9.91
N SER A 256 -9.63 -25.36 10.91
CA SER A 256 -9.43 -25.06 12.34
C SER A 256 -8.90 -26.28 13.07
N GLU A 257 -8.05 -26.04 14.05
CA GLU A 257 -7.49 -27.04 14.95
C GLU A 257 -7.71 -26.61 16.41
N GLU A 258 -7.62 -27.58 17.32
CA GLU A 258 -7.80 -27.38 18.76
C GLU A 258 -6.46 -27.50 19.49
N VAL A 259 -6.05 -26.44 20.19
CA VAL A 259 -4.90 -26.46 21.09
C VAL A 259 -5.40 -26.60 22.53
N SER A 260 -5.04 -27.70 23.18
CA SER A 260 -5.38 -27.94 24.58
C SER A 260 -4.40 -27.21 25.49
N VAL A 261 -4.92 -26.41 26.42
CA VAL A 261 -4.14 -25.73 27.46
C VAL A 261 -4.60 -26.24 28.81
N THR A 262 -3.67 -26.77 29.60
CA THR A 262 -3.95 -27.31 30.93
C THR A 262 -3.53 -26.30 31.99
N PHE A 263 -4.42 -26.07 32.94
CA PHE A 263 -4.18 -25.27 34.13
C PHE A 263 -4.08 -26.16 35.38
N SER A 264 -2.96 -26.03 36.08
CA SER A 264 -2.58 -26.77 37.29
C SER A 264 -2.21 -25.77 38.40
N PRO A 265 -3.17 -25.34 39.25
CA PRO A 265 -2.92 -24.32 40.26
C PRO A 265 -1.95 -24.80 41.34
N ALA A 266 -0.90 -24.01 41.63
CA ALA A 266 0.14 -24.38 42.60
C ALA A 266 0.01 -23.74 44.00
N ASP A 267 -0.67 -22.58 44.12
CA ASP A 267 -0.58 -21.69 45.30
C ASP A 267 -1.94 -21.43 45.98
N GLY A 268 -2.79 -22.46 46.08
CA GLY A 268 -4.08 -22.35 46.77
C GLY A 268 -5.07 -21.37 46.11
N PRO A 269 -6.14 -20.96 46.83
CA PRO A 269 -7.26 -20.23 46.26
C PRO A 269 -6.93 -18.74 46.03
N ARG A 270 -6.63 -18.40 44.78
CA ARG A 270 -6.41 -17.04 44.28
C ARG A 270 -6.70 -16.95 42.78
N SER A 271 -6.58 -15.76 42.20
CA SER A 271 -6.59 -15.60 40.74
C SER A 271 -5.23 -15.95 40.14
N TYR A 272 -5.25 -16.56 38.95
CA TYR A 272 -4.07 -16.90 38.15
C TYR A 272 -4.20 -16.26 36.77
N ALA A 273 -3.11 -15.71 36.25
CA ALA A 273 -3.07 -15.15 34.90
C ALA A 273 -1.69 -15.33 34.25
N ALA A 274 -1.70 -15.68 32.98
CA ALA A 274 -0.53 -15.80 32.12
C ALA A 274 -0.86 -15.25 30.72
N THR A 275 0.18 -14.91 29.96
CA THR A 275 0.09 -14.55 28.55
C THR A 275 0.60 -15.72 27.71
N LEU A 276 -0.07 -16.01 26.60
CA LEU A 276 0.38 -16.98 25.61
C LEU A 276 0.74 -16.22 24.33
N GLU A 277 1.99 -16.31 23.89
CA GLU A 277 2.39 -15.86 22.55
C GLU A 277 2.45 -17.07 21.60
N ILE A 278 1.73 -17.02 20.49
CA ILE A 278 1.74 -18.03 19.42
C ILE A 278 2.61 -17.52 18.27
N ALA A 279 3.74 -18.20 18.03
CA ALA A 279 4.62 -17.87 16.92
C ALA A 279 4.24 -18.65 15.66
N SER A 280 3.97 -17.98 14.54
CA SER A 280 3.48 -18.61 13.31
C SER A 280 4.17 -18.07 12.05
N ASN A 281 3.83 -18.63 10.88
CA ASN A 281 4.20 -18.10 9.57
C ASN A 281 3.13 -17.18 8.96
N ASP A 282 2.16 -16.71 9.75
CA ASP A 282 1.34 -15.57 9.36
C ASP A 282 2.25 -14.37 9.11
N GLN A 283 2.20 -13.83 7.90
CA GLN A 283 3.15 -12.81 7.43
C GLN A 283 2.98 -11.49 8.18
N ASN A 284 1.74 -11.16 8.54
CA ASN A 284 1.38 -9.88 9.14
C ASN A 284 1.26 -9.99 10.66
N ASP A 285 1.03 -11.20 11.18
CA ASP A 285 1.00 -11.48 12.61
C ASP A 285 1.84 -12.72 12.99
N PRO A 286 3.18 -12.66 12.83
CA PRO A 286 4.05 -13.80 13.12
C PRO A 286 4.13 -14.13 14.62
N ALA A 287 3.61 -13.27 15.51
CA ALA A 287 3.58 -13.46 16.96
C ALA A 287 2.28 -12.89 17.56
N PHE A 288 1.30 -13.76 17.78
CA PHE A 288 -0.04 -13.44 18.27
C PHE A 288 -0.14 -13.64 19.80
N GLU A 289 -0.65 -12.64 20.55
CA GLU A 289 -0.90 -12.72 22.01
C GLU A 289 -2.38 -12.86 22.38
#